data_AF-A0A6B2TPY1-F1
#
_entry.id   AF-A0A6B2TPY1-F1
#
_cell.length_a   1.000
_cell.length_b   1.000
_cell.length_c   1.000
_cell.angle_alpha   90.00
_cell.angle_beta   90.00
_cell.angle_gamma   90.00
#
_symmetry.space_group_name_H-M   'P 1'
#
loop_
_entity.id
_entity.type
_entity.pdbx_description
1 polymer ?
#
loop_
_entity_poly.entity_id
_entity_poly.type
_entity_poly.pdbx_seq_one_letter_code
_entity_poly.pdbx_strand_id
1 'polypeptide(L)' 'MQSPSKSPKSSRPTPVVDVEQAEAALVEHYPRLVRLAYLVLPPSLGRNRRVLTAHALTQRALPRSRRTG' A
#
# COMPACT_ATOMS: atom_id res chain seq x y z
N MET A 1 3.44 -45.20 23.28
CA MET A 1 4.55 -44.50 22.61
C MET A 1 3.96 -43.36 21.79
N GLN A 2 4.21 -42.11 22.19
CA GLN A 2 3.73 -40.91 21.52
C GLN A 2 4.83 -40.38 20.59
N SER A 3 4.54 -40.15 19.32
CA SER A 3 5.30 -39.22 18.48
C SER A 3 4.36 -38.52 17.49
N PRO A 4 4.15 -37.20 17.61
CA PRO A 4 3.32 -36.42 16.70
C PRO A 4 4.08 -36.16 15.38
N SER A 5 3.43 -36.43 14.25
CA SER A 5 3.97 -36.10 12.93
C SER A 5 3.91 -34.57 12.75
N LYS A 6 5.07 -33.92 12.79
CA LYS A 6 5.24 -32.49 12.53
C LYS A 6 4.94 -32.22 11.05
N SER A 7 3.77 -31.65 10.76
CA SER A 7 3.50 -31.02 9.47
C SER A 7 4.56 -29.94 9.19
N PRO A 8 5.21 -29.90 8.01
CA PRO A 8 6.12 -28.83 7.67
C PRO A 8 5.28 -27.56 7.47
N LYS A 9 5.34 -26.65 8.44
CA LYS A 9 4.90 -25.27 8.24
C LYS A 9 5.76 -24.71 7.11
N SER A 10 5.13 -24.43 5.97
CA SER A 10 5.77 -23.74 4.85
C SER A 10 6.19 -22.35 5.32
N SER A 11 7.41 -22.23 5.84
CA SER A 11 8.10 -20.96 5.99
C SER A 11 8.51 -20.54 4.60
N ARG A 12 7.59 -19.92 3.87
CA ARG A 12 7.89 -19.25 2.61
C ARG A 12 8.91 -18.15 2.95
N PRO A 13 10.14 -18.20 2.43
CA PRO A 13 11.07 -17.10 2.64
C PRO A 13 10.42 -15.86 2.02
N THR A 14 10.24 -14.81 2.82
CA THR A 14 9.89 -13.49 2.29
C THR A 14 11.04 -13.08 1.39
N PRO A 15 10.85 -12.96 0.06
CA PRO A 15 11.90 -12.45 -0.79
C PRO A 15 12.20 -11.03 -0.32
N VAL A 16 13.48 -10.74 -0.11
CA VAL A 16 13.96 -9.38 0.11
C VAL A 16 13.62 -8.63 -1.18
N VAL A 17 12.53 -7.86 -1.16
CA VAL A 17 12.03 -7.16 -2.33
C VAL A 17 13.04 -6.06 -2.66
N ASP A 18 13.53 -6.06 -3.90
CA ASP A 18 14.40 -5.00 -4.40
C ASP A 18 13.67 -3.65 -4.26
N VAL A 19 14.39 -2.62 -3.78
CA VAL A 19 13.79 -1.31 -3.48
C VAL A 19 13.11 -0.73 -4.72
N GLU A 20 13.71 -0.91 -5.89
CA GLU A 20 13.17 -0.45 -7.16
C GLU A 20 11.89 -1.20 -7.56
N GLN A 21 11.81 -2.50 -7.26
CA GLN A 21 10.62 -3.31 -7.51
C GLN A 21 9.49 -3.01 -6.51
N ALA A 22 9.84 -2.70 -5.25
CA ALA A 22 8.91 -2.21 -4.26
C ALA A 22 8.37 -0.82 -4.64
N GLU A 23 9.20 0.06 -5.19
CA GLU A 23 8.80 1.36 -5.72
C GLU A 23 7.91 1.22 -6.96
N ALA A 24 8.25 0.33 -7.90
CA ALA A 24 7.43 0.07 -9.08
C ALA A 24 6.03 -0.44 -8.70
N ALA A 25 5.93 -1.36 -7.75
CA ALA A 25 4.64 -1.85 -7.25
C ALA A 25 3.84 -0.74 -6.54
N LEU A 26 4.51 0.14 -5.78
CA LEU A 26 3.86 1.31 -5.18
C LEU A 26 3.38 2.29 -6.25
N VAL A 27 4.20 2.59 -7.27
CA VAL A 27 3.81 3.43 -8.41
C VAL A 27 2.72 2.78 -9.25
N GLU A 28 2.61 1.46 -9.28
CA GLU A 28 1.54 0.74 -9.98
C GLU A 28 0.20 0.83 -9.22
N HIS A 29 0.23 0.77 -7.88
CA HIS A 29 -0.97 0.71 -7.05
C HIS A 29 -1.42 2.09 -6.51
N TYR A 30 -0.49 3.06 -6.42
CA TYR A 30 -0.75 4.41 -5.93
C TYR A 30 -1.67 5.24 -6.84
N PRO A 31 -1.52 5.25 -8.18
CA PRO A 31 -2.41 5.99 -9.07
C PRO A 31 -3.85 5.52 -8.94
N ARG A 32 -4.06 4.22 -8.72
CA ARG A 32 -5.39 3.64 -8.53
C ARG A 32 -6.04 4.15 -7.25
N LEU A 33 -5.30 4.21 -6.14
CA LEU A 33 -5.79 4.74 -4.86
C LEU A 33 -6.07 6.25 -4.94
N VAL A 34 -5.17 7.01 -5.54
CA VAL A 34 -5.36 8.46 -5.79
C VAL A 34 -6.58 8.69 -6.66
N ARG A 35 -6.81 7.84 -7.67
CA ARG A 35 -7.99 7.94 -8.53
C ARG A 35 -9.29 7.73 -7.77
N LEU A 36 -9.34 6.75 -6.87
CA LEU A 36 -10.50 6.52 -6.01
C LEU A 36 -10.75 7.72 -5.08
N ALA A 37 -9.69 8.23 -4.44
CA ALA A 37 -9.78 9.41 -3.58
C ALA A 37 -10.22 10.67 -4.36
N TYR A 38 -9.80 10.83 -5.61
CA TYR A 38 -10.19 11.96 -6.46
C TYR A 38 -11.66 11.91 -6.90
N LEU A 39 -12.21 10.72 -7.08
CA LEU A 39 -13.60 10.52 -7.51
C LEU A 39 -14.61 10.81 -6.39
N VAL A 40 -14.23 10.64 -5.13
CA VAL A 40 -15.10 10.95 -3.97
C VAL A 40 -15.09 12.43 -3.56
N LEU A 41 -14.21 13.25 -4.15
CA LEU A 41 -14.13 14.69 -3.84
C LEU A 41 -15.14 15.51 -4.65
N PRO A 42 -15.83 16.49 -4.03
CA PRO A 42 -16.79 17.32 -4.72
C PRO A 42 -16.14 18.16 -5.83
N PRO A 43 -16.82 18.35 -6.98
CA PRO A 43 -16.26 19.07 -8.14
C PRO A 43 -16.03 20.57 -7.85
N SER A 44 -16.68 21.12 -6.81
CA SER A 44 -16.54 22.51 -6.35
C SER A 44 -15.13 22.85 -5.83
N LEU A 45 -14.32 21.85 -5.46
CA LEU A 45 -12.93 22.06 -5.01
C LEU A 45 -12.00 22.55 -6.14
N GLY A 46 -12.41 22.47 -7.41
CA GLY A 46 -11.54 22.79 -8.55
C GLY A 46 -10.48 21.71 -8.79
N ARG A 47 -10.00 21.58 -10.04
CA ARG A 47 -9.12 20.46 -10.45
C ARG A 47 -7.85 20.36 -9.60
N ASN A 48 -7.17 21.49 -9.37
CA ASN A 48 -5.89 21.51 -8.65
C ASN A 48 -6.02 21.11 -7.17
N ARG A 49 -7.02 21.64 -6.44
CA ARG A 49 -7.20 21.25 -5.03
C ARG A 49 -7.65 19.80 -4.92
N ARG A 50 -8.47 19.30 -5.85
CA ARG A 50 -8.89 17.89 -5.86
C ARG A 50 -7.73 16.92 -5.99
N VAL A 51 -6.75 17.23 -6.84
CA VAL A 51 -5.55 16.38 -6.99
C VAL A 51 -4.76 16.34 -5.68
N LEU A 52 -4.46 17.52 -5.11
CA LEU A 52 -3.71 17.60 -3.84
C LEU A 52 -4.43 16.91 -2.68
N THR A 53 -5.75 17.10 -2.56
CA THR A 53 -6.55 16.44 -1.52
C THR A 53 -6.63 14.94 -1.74
N ALA A 54 -6.75 14.45 -2.99
CA ALA A 54 -6.75 13.03 -3.28
C ALA A 54 -5.41 12.35 -2.92
N HIS A 55 -4.30 13.03 -3.20
CA HIS A 55 -2.99 12.58 -2.75
C HIS A 55 -2.88 12.57 -1.22
N ALA A 56 -3.31 13.63 -0.54
CA ALA A 56 -3.27 13.70 0.92
C ALA A 56 -4.13 12.61 1.58
N LEU A 57 -5.32 12.33 1.03
CA LEU A 57 -6.18 11.24 1.48
C LEU A 57 -5.53 9.87 1.27
N THR A 58 -4.94 9.64 0.10
CA THR A 58 -4.24 8.39 -0.19
C THR A 58 -3.04 8.19 0.73
N GLN A 59 -2.26 9.24 0.98
CA GLN A 59 -1.12 9.23 1.90
C GLN A 59 -1.51 9.03 3.37
N ARG A 60 -2.73 9.43 3.75
CA ARG A 60 -3.28 9.21 5.10
C ARG A 60 -3.90 7.81 5.24
N ALA A 61 -4.45 7.28 4.16
CA ALA A 61 -5.03 5.93 4.10
C ALA A 61 -3.95 4.85 4.01
N LEU A 62 -2.84 5.14 3.33
CA LEU A 62 -1.63 4.35 3.43
C LEU A 62 -1.04 4.56 4.83
N PRO A 63 -0.82 3.49 5.61
CA PRO A 63 -0.02 3.62 6.81
C PRO A 63 1.36 4.07 6.35
N ARG A 64 1.76 5.29 6.73
CA ARG A 64 3.16 5.73 6.65
C ARG A 64 3.95 4.57 7.22
N SER A 65 4.76 3.93 6.38
CA SER A 65 5.62 2.80 6.73
C SER A 65 6.08 2.94 8.17
N ARG A 66 5.66 2.02 9.06
CA ARG A 66 5.99 2.11 10.49
C ARG A 66 7.51 2.16 10.61
N ARG A 67 8.09 3.36 10.68
CA ARG A 67 9.23 3.61 11.56
C ARG A 67 8.67 3.48 12.98
N THR A 68 8.58 2.23 13.41
CA THR A 68 8.80 1.90 14.81
C THR A 68 10.31 1.70 14.86
N GLY A 69 11.01 2.68 15.41
CA GLY A 69 12.46 2.81 15.44
C GLY A 69 12.78 4.20 15.92
#